data_AF-A0A258KGU5-F1
#
_entry.id   AF-A0A258KGU5-F1
#
_cell.length_a   1.000
_cell.length_b   1.000
_cell.length_c   1.000
_cell.angle_alpha   90.00
_cell.angle_beta   90.00
_cell.angle_gamma   90.00
#
_symmetry.space_group_name_H-M   'P 1'
#
loop_
_entity.id
_entity.type
_entity.pdbx_description
1 polymer ?
#
loop_
_entity_poly.entity_id
_entity_poly.type
_entity_poly.pdbx_seq_one_letter_code
_entity_poly.pdbx_strand_id
1 'polypeptide(L)'
;GAQGSTTTANISSAVSKNIAFSGQVIWRYNIDTKVFEVFAEGGGNTFNVEFDSKGRLYSGNNGSDRGPYYKQGGYYPRSLGKHGPYTNSYTFGNLENMELLGEKIRFTHSLIRYEGGRLPEAYEGKMIAINPLLNYVQLSRFEPKGSTFKNVDERKIVETDDHWFRPVNIKAGPDGAVYIADWYDSRLSHVDPRDTWHKSSGRIYRLRVKDSKPAYQNFDLSKLTNSQLIKQLENRNKWFRQQALLQFANRRDKSIVPRLTDILKTGNPDLALEALWAINVSGGLSDDLAGIALGHPDQYVREWTVRLLGDRRKVSPAIAGRLAALAAIETSVIVRSQMAATAKRLAGSFAIPIIKNLIKYHDDSNDPDIPLLIWWTIESKS
;
A
#
# COMPACT_ATOMS: atom_id res chain seq x y z
N GLY A 1 -1.35 7.31 -7.18
CA GLY A 1 -0.98 6.64 -8.43
C GLY A 1 0.49 6.25 -8.39
N ALA A 2 0.93 5.60 -9.47
CA ALA A 2 2.31 5.21 -9.70
C ALA A 2 2.82 5.93 -10.96
N GLN A 3 4.13 6.17 -11.03
CA GLN A 3 4.80 6.77 -12.18
C GLN A 3 6.02 5.93 -12.59
N GLY A 4 6.20 5.77 -13.90
CA GLY A 4 7.29 4.97 -14.48
C GLY A 4 8.67 5.63 -14.46
N SER A 5 9.67 4.90 -14.94
CA SER A 5 11.10 5.18 -14.76
C SER A 5 11.68 6.39 -15.49
N THR A 6 11.13 6.74 -16.64
CA THR A 6 11.69 7.75 -17.55
C THR A 6 10.67 8.87 -17.73
N THR A 7 10.23 9.43 -16.61
CA THR A 7 9.24 10.50 -16.56
C THR A 7 9.72 11.56 -15.60
N THR A 8 9.66 12.81 -16.04
CA THR A 8 9.86 13.98 -15.20
C THR A 8 8.52 14.70 -15.10
N ALA A 9 8.15 15.09 -13.89
CA ALA A 9 6.88 15.74 -13.63
C ALA A 9 7.09 17.01 -12.81
N ASN A 10 6.27 18.01 -13.09
CA ASN A 10 6.13 19.21 -12.26
C ASN A 10 4.64 19.46 -12.07
N ILE A 11 4.12 19.09 -10.90
CA ILE A 11 2.68 19.03 -10.64
C ILE A 11 2.24 20.18 -9.74
N SER A 12 1.18 20.86 -10.16
CA SER A 12 0.47 21.83 -9.34
C SER A 12 -0.99 21.43 -9.17
N SER A 13 -1.53 21.71 -7.99
CA SER A 13 -2.96 21.65 -7.69
C SER A 13 -3.45 23.02 -7.22
N ALA A 14 -4.67 23.09 -6.69
CA ALA A 14 -5.19 24.30 -6.06
C ALA A 14 -4.28 24.79 -4.92
N VAL A 15 -3.72 23.87 -4.10
CA VAL A 15 -2.96 24.20 -2.89
C VAL A 15 -1.49 23.74 -2.89
N SER A 16 -1.14 22.75 -3.71
CA SER A 16 0.26 22.30 -3.88
C SER A 16 0.82 22.97 -5.12
N LYS A 17 1.97 23.61 -5.02
CA LYS A 17 2.59 24.33 -6.16
C LYS A 17 3.95 23.74 -6.48
N ASN A 18 4.19 23.55 -7.77
CA ASN A 18 5.48 23.19 -8.34
C ASN A 18 6.15 21.98 -7.67
N ILE A 19 5.38 20.91 -7.44
CA ILE A 19 5.92 19.65 -6.91
C ILE A 19 6.66 18.94 -8.05
N ALA A 20 7.97 19.19 -8.14
CA ALA A 20 8.85 18.64 -9.16
C ALA A 20 9.55 17.37 -8.68
N PHE A 21 9.57 16.34 -9.54
CA PHE A 21 10.23 15.07 -9.28
C PHE A 21 10.53 14.33 -10.58
N SER A 22 11.50 13.42 -10.52
CA SER A 22 11.96 12.62 -11.66
C SER A 22 11.95 11.13 -11.33
N GLY A 23 11.69 10.33 -12.35
CA GLY A 23 11.72 8.88 -12.25
C GLY A 23 10.51 8.30 -11.56
N GLN A 24 10.72 7.16 -10.91
CA GLN A 24 9.65 6.37 -10.32
C GLN A 24 9.21 6.96 -9.01
N VAL A 25 7.91 7.14 -8.87
CA VAL A 25 7.31 7.57 -7.61
C VAL A 25 5.96 6.88 -7.41
N ILE A 26 5.63 6.67 -6.14
CA ILE A 26 4.23 6.58 -5.73
C ILE A 26 3.81 7.97 -5.27
N TRP A 27 2.72 8.47 -5.82
CA TRP A 27 2.15 9.77 -5.46
C TRP A 27 0.71 9.58 -4.96
N ARG A 28 0.22 10.55 -4.20
CA ARG A 28 -1.20 10.60 -3.82
C ARG A 28 -1.75 12.01 -3.96
N TYR A 29 -3.04 12.08 -4.23
CA TYR A 29 -3.80 13.31 -4.32
C TYR A 29 -5.01 13.20 -3.41
N ASN A 30 -5.16 14.13 -2.47
CA ASN A 30 -6.33 14.20 -1.62
C ASN A 30 -7.40 15.06 -2.32
N ILE A 31 -8.57 14.46 -2.60
CA ILE A 31 -9.63 15.13 -3.35
C ILE A 31 -10.28 16.30 -2.58
N ASP A 32 -10.19 16.31 -1.25
CA ASP A 32 -10.82 17.34 -0.41
C ASP A 32 -9.91 18.51 -0.17
N THR A 33 -8.72 18.22 0.35
CA THR A 33 -7.72 19.24 0.65
C THR A 33 -7.01 19.71 -0.60
N LYS A 34 -7.19 19.01 -1.73
CA LYS A 34 -6.51 19.23 -3.01
C LYS A 34 -4.99 19.10 -2.91
N VAL A 35 -4.46 18.53 -1.84
CA VAL A 35 -3.02 18.33 -1.66
C VAL A 35 -2.53 17.22 -2.58
N PHE A 36 -1.60 17.54 -3.46
CA PHE A 36 -0.76 16.56 -4.14
C PHE A 36 0.54 16.38 -3.36
N GLU A 37 0.97 15.13 -3.16
CA GLU A 37 2.29 14.82 -2.61
C GLU A 37 2.87 13.52 -3.17
N VAL A 38 4.21 13.49 -3.26
CA VAL A 38 4.98 12.27 -3.48
C VAL A 38 4.95 11.47 -2.18
N PHE A 39 4.45 10.24 -2.25
CA PHE A 39 4.36 9.32 -1.13
C PHE A 39 5.67 8.57 -0.91
N ALA A 40 6.32 8.11 -1.97
CA ALA A 40 7.61 7.43 -1.94
C ALA A 40 8.30 7.53 -3.32
N GLU A 41 9.62 7.36 -3.36
CA GLU A 41 10.43 7.46 -4.58
C GLU A 41 11.25 6.20 -4.85
N GLY A 42 11.43 5.83 -6.11
CA GLY A 42 12.24 4.68 -6.55
C GLY A 42 11.50 3.34 -6.50
N GLY A 43 12.25 2.24 -6.43
CA GLY A 43 11.70 0.87 -6.28
C GLY A 43 11.59 0.08 -7.58
N GLY A 44 12.39 0.44 -8.59
CA GLY A 44 12.26 -0.08 -9.96
C GLY A 44 11.06 0.51 -10.69
N ASN A 45 10.76 0.03 -11.91
CA ASN A 45 9.61 0.54 -12.68
C ASN A 45 8.28 0.13 -12.05
N THR A 46 7.48 1.08 -11.55
CA THR A 46 6.21 0.77 -10.88
C THR A 46 5.08 0.49 -11.88
N PHE A 47 4.48 -0.70 -11.79
CA PHE A 47 3.43 -1.14 -12.72
C PHE A 47 2.02 -1.10 -12.12
N ASN A 48 1.89 -1.08 -10.80
CA ASN A 48 0.58 -1.01 -10.16
C ASN A 48 0.67 -0.41 -8.75
N VAL A 49 -0.51 -0.15 -8.18
CA VAL A 49 -0.69 0.21 -6.78
C VAL A 49 -1.58 -0.89 -6.20
N GLU A 50 -1.03 -1.66 -5.28
CA GLU A 50 -1.75 -2.71 -4.56
C GLU A 50 -1.77 -2.43 -3.07
N PHE A 51 -2.94 -2.63 -2.45
CA PHE A 51 -3.11 -2.57 -1.01
C PHE A 51 -3.60 -3.91 -0.49
N ASP A 52 -3.02 -4.36 0.63
CA ASP A 52 -3.57 -5.49 1.38
C ASP A 52 -4.66 -5.07 2.38
N SER A 53 -5.19 -6.04 3.12
CA SER A 53 -6.20 -5.83 4.17
C SER A 53 -5.72 -4.97 5.34
N LYS A 54 -4.40 -4.73 5.46
CA LYS A 54 -3.80 -3.84 6.46
C LYS A 54 -3.45 -2.47 5.88
N GLY A 55 -3.82 -2.21 4.63
CA GLY A 55 -3.56 -0.95 3.93
C GLY A 55 -2.07 -0.71 3.62
N ARG A 56 -1.25 -1.76 3.62
CA ARG A 56 0.16 -1.70 3.22
C ARG A 56 0.26 -1.65 1.70
N LEU A 57 1.19 -0.85 1.19
CA LEU A 57 1.27 -0.49 -0.23
C LEU A 57 2.39 -1.25 -0.95
N TYR A 58 2.05 -1.93 -2.04
CA TYR A 58 2.97 -2.69 -2.87
C TYR A 58 2.87 -2.28 -4.35
N SER A 59 3.94 -2.54 -5.09
CA SER A 59 3.96 -2.53 -6.56
C SER A 59 4.87 -3.64 -7.03
N GLY A 60 4.59 -4.27 -8.17
CA GLY A 60 5.62 -5.03 -8.88
C GLY A 60 6.59 -4.12 -9.64
N ASN A 61 7.69 -4.69 -10.13
CA ASN A 61 8.71 -3.95 -10.89
C ASN A 61 9.42 -4.76 -11.99
N ASN A 62 10.09 -4.07 -12.90
CA ASN A 62 10.81 -4.70 -14.02
C ASN A 62 12.16 -5.37 -13.67
N GLY A 63 12.43 -5.62 -12.39
CA GLY A 63 13.60 -6.30 -11.84
C GLY A 63 13.37 -7.81 -11.70
N SER A 64 14.25 -8.48 -10.96
CA SER A 64 14.15 -9.90 -10.63
C SER A 64 13.49 -10.18 -9.28
N ASP A 65 13.32 -9.14 -8.45
CA ASP A 65 12.57 -9.21 -7.20
C ASP A 65 11.04 -9.16 -7.45
N ARG A 66 10.26 -9.17 -6.36
CA ARG A 66 8.78 -9.07 -6.39
C ARG A 66 8.28 -7.67 -6.00
N GLY A 67 9.14 -6.67 -6.16
CA GLY A 67 8.87 -5.27 -5.93
C GLY A 67 8.99 -4.82 -4.47
N PRO A 68 8.82 -3.52 -4.22
CA PRO A 68 8.89 -2.93 -2.88
C PRO A 68 7.57 -3.01 -2.10
N TYR A 69 7.71 -2.97 -0.77
CA TYR A 69 6.68 -2.51 0.16
C TYR A 69 6.96 -1.05 0.49
N TYR A 70 6.15 -0.13 -0.06
CA TYR A 70 6.38 1.31 0.05
C TYR A 70 6.01 1.88 1.43
N LYS A 71 6.99 2.54 2.06
CA LYS A 71 6.85 3.34 3.28
C LYS A 71 6.61 4.81 2.95
N GLN A 72 5.85 5.48 3.80
CA GLN A 72 5.58 6.91 3.65
C GLN A 72 6.88 7.72 3.78
N GLY A 73 7.18 8.52 2.75
CA GLY A 73 8.39 9.33 2.68
C GLY A 73 9.68 8.52 2.43
N GLY A 74 9.55 7.25 2.03
CA GLY A 74 10.68 6.36 1.75
C GLY A 74 11.30 6.56 0.38
N TYR A 75 12.61 6.30 0.30
CA TYR A 75 13.40 6.31 -0.94
C TYR A 75 13.92 4.89 -1.19
N TYR A 76 13.79 4.40 -2.42
CA TYR A 76 14.10 3.03 -2.83
C TYR A 76 15.07 3.04 -4.01
N PRO A 77 15.85 1.95 -4.24
CA PRO A 77 16.83 1.89 -5.31
C PRO A 77 16.31 2.40 -6.66
N ARG A 78 17.11 3.27 -7.30
CA ARG A 78 16.91 3.68 -8.70
C ARG A 78 18.23 4.16 -9.32
N SER A 79 18.31 4.09 -10.65
CA SER A 79 19.43 4.66 -11.40
C SER A 79 19.33 6.18 -11.45
N LEU A 80 20.19 6.90 -10.72
CA LEU A 80 20.15 8.37 -10.68
C LEU A 80 20.51 9.02 -12.02
N GLY A 81 21.47 8.44 -12.76
CA GLY A 81 21.85 8.94 -14.08
C GLY A 81 20.75 8.81 -15.13
N LYS A 82 19.92 7.74 -15.06
CA LYS A 82 18.84 7.49 -16.01
C LYS A 82 17.48 8.06 -15.58
N HIS A 83 17.16 7.98 -14.29
CA HIS A 83 15.84 8.31 -13.73
C HIS A 83 15.84 9.62 -12.93
N GLY A 84 16.99 10.28 -12.77
CA GLY A 84 17.14 11.55 -12.07
C GLY A 84 17.38 11.43 -10.56
N PRO A 85 17.76 12.54 -9.89
CA PRO A 85 18.06 12.59 -8.45
C PRO A 85 16.79 12.56 -7.59
N TYR A 86 16.84 11.93 -6.41
CA TYR A 86 15.73 11.97 -5.45
C TYR A 86 15.37 13.42 -5.10
N THR A 87 14.14 13.69 -4.67
CA THR A 87 13.79 15.07 -4.27
C THR A 87 14.52 15.52 -3.02
N ASN A 88 15.13 14.58 -2.27
CA ASN A 88 16.04 14.87 -1.17
C ASN A 88 17.49 14.50 -1.55
N SER A 89 18.37 15.51 -1.60
CA SER A 89 19.80 15.33 -1.89
C SER A 89 20.57 14.63 -0.76
N TYR A 90 20.02 14.61 0.46
CA TYR A 90 20.64 14.06 1.67
C TYR A 90 20.07 12.69 2.06
N THR A 91 19.56 11.94 1.08
CA THR A 91 19.02 10.59 1.30
C THR A 91 20.06 9.65 1.92
N PHE A 92 21.32 9.68 1.47
CA PHE A 92 22.44 8.88 1.98
C PHE A 92 22.10 7.40 2.29
N GLY A 93 21.27 6.80 1.43
CA GLY A 93 20.75 5.46 1.62
C GLY A 93 19.39 5.30 0.95
N ASN A 94 18.90 4.07 0.91
CA ASN A 94 17.56 3.74 0.41
C ASN A 94 17.07 2.45 1.07
N LEU A 95 15.75 2.31 1.16
CA LEU A 95 15.08 1.09 1.58
C LEU A 95 15.15 0.09 0.43
N GLU A 96 15.57 -1.14 0.71
CA GLU A 96 15.65 -2.18 -0.30
C GLU A 96 14.26 -2.66 -0.74
N ASN A 97 14.18 -3.22 -1.94
CA ASN A 97 13.01 -3.99 -2.32
C ASN A 97 12.87 -5.23 -1.42
N MET A 98 11.67 -5.82 -1.39
CA MET A 98 11.43 -7.00 -0.58
C MET A 98 12.33 -8.15 -1.03
N GLU A 99 13.05 -8.76 -0.10
CA GLU A 99 13.96 -9.87 -0.38
C GLU A 99 13.22 -11.01 -1.09
N LEU A 100 13.89 -11.69 -2.03
CA LEU A 100 13.32 -12.82 -2.76
C LEU A 100 14.13 -14.10 -2.50
N LEU A 101 13.45 -15.11 -1.97
CA LEU A 101 13.86 -16.51 -2.01
C LEU A 101 13.07 -17.22 -3.11
N GLY A 102 13.68 -17.38 -4.28
CA GLY A 102 12.98 -17.91 -5.44
C GLY A 102 13.75 -17.69 -6.73
N GLU A 103 13.03 -17.74 -7.85
CA GLU A 103 13.62 -17.62 -9.16
C GLU A 103 14.00 -16.16 -9.44
N LYS A 104 15.30 -15.90 -9.58
CA LYS A 104 15.87 -14.56 -9.84
C LYS A 104 15.90 -14.21 -11.33
N ILE A 105 14.86 -14.59 -12.06
CA ILE A 105 14.70 -14.21 -13.46
C ILE A 105 13.94 -12.90 -13.54
N ARG A 106 14.40 -12.02 -14.42
CA ARG A 106 13.83 -10.68 -14.60
C ARG A 106 12.38 -10.76 -15.07
N PHE A 107 11.60 -9.80 -14.56
CA PHE A 107 10.36 -9.21 -15.07
C PHE A 107 9.06 -9.56 -14.32
N THR A 108 8.91 -9.04 -13.10
CA THR A 108 7.63 -9.08 -12.35
C THR A 108 6.75 -7.85 -12.69
N HIS A 109 5.64 -7.99 -13.41
CA HIS A 109 4.84 -6.81 -13.79
C HIS A 109 3.84 -6.37 -12.71
N SER A 110 2.53 -6.44 -12.98
CA SER A 110 1.50 -6.10 -11.99
C SER A 110 1.32 -7.27 -11.00
N LEU A 111 1.01 -6.95 -9.75
CA LEU A 111 0.74 -7.94 -8.71
C LEU A 111 -0.51 -7.59 -7.89
N ILE A 112 -1.07 -8.61 -7.24
CA ILE A 112 -2.08 -8.45 -6.19
C ILE A 112 -1.70 -9.22 -4.94
N ARG A 113 -2.16 -8.72 -3.78
CA ARG A 113 -2.26 -9.51 -2.56
C ARG A 113 -3.63 -10.17 -2.57
N TYR A 114 -3.70 -11.49 -2.71
CA TYR A 114 -4.99 -12.17 -2.80
C TYR A 114 -5.66 -12.29 -1.43
N GLU A 115 -6.76 -11.57 -1.26
CA GLU A 115 -7.61 -11.56 -0.06
C GLU A 115 -9.09 -11.57 -0.49
N GLY A 116 -9.38 -12.42 -1.49
CA GLY A 116 -10.69 -12.54 -2.13
C GLY A 116 -11.60 -13.56 -1.44
N GLY A 117 -11.07 -14.37 -0.53
CA GLY A 117 -11.83 -15.27 0.33
C GLY A 117 -12.52 -16.46 -0.36
N ARG A 118 -12.25 -16.71 -1.66
CA ARG A 118 -12.94 -17.74 -2.44
C ARG A 118 -12.04 -18.79 -3.08
N LEU A 119 -10.83 -18.42 -3.49
CA LEU A 119 -9.81 -19.40 -3.86
C LEU A 119 -9.44 -20.25 -2.63
N PRO A 120 -8.83 -21.44 -2.81
CA PRO A 120 -8.42 -22.27 -1.69
C PRO A 120 -7.48 -21.53 -0.75
N GLU A 121 -7.45 -21.92 0.52
CA GLU A 121 -6.63 -21.28 1.56
C GLU A 121 -5.15 -21.15 1.18
N ALA A 122 -4.65 -22.06 0.34
CA ALA A 122 -3.30 -22.00 -0.22
C ALA A 122 -2.99 -20.75 -1.06
N TYR A 123 -3.97 -19.91 -1.40
CA TYR A 123 -3.81 -18.63 -2.11
C TYR A 123 -4.06 -17.41 -1.22
N GLU A 124 -4.82 -17.58 -0.14
CA GLU A 124 -5.24 -16.49 0.75
C GLU A 124 -4.01 -15.88 1.43
N GLY A 125 -3.90 -14.56 1.40
CA GLY A 125 -2.73 -13.87 1.92
C GLY A 125 -1.45 -14.30 1.20
N LYS A 126 -1.47 -14.47 -0.12
CA LYS A 126 -0.26 -14.61 -0.96
C LYS A 126 -0.23 -13.55 -2.04
N MET A 127 0.97 -13.28 -2.54
CA MET A 127 1.16 -12.44 -3.71
C MET A 127 0.93 -13.27 -4.96
N ILE A 128 0.15 -12.73 -5.90
CA ILE A 128 -0.01 -13.28 -7.25
C ILE A 128 0.52 -12.23 -8.22
N ALA A 129 1.60 -12.56 -8.92
CA ALA A 129 2.28 -11.63 -9.82
C ALA A 129 2.36 -12.21 -11.23
N ILE A 130 2.12 -11.36 -12.22
CA ILE A 130 2.19 -11.75 -13.63
C ILE A 130 3.58 -11.48 -14.20
N ASN A 131 4.02 -12.34 -15.10
CA ASN A 131 5.25 -12.14 -15.87
C ASN A 131 4.93 -12.18 -17.37
N PRO A 132 4.77 -11.02 -18.02
CA PRO A 132 4.45 -10.98 -19.44
C PRO A 132 5.63 -11.39 -20.34
N LEU A 133 6.89 -11.26 -19.91
CA LEU A 133 8.01 -11.70 -20.74
C LEU A 133 8.14 -13.23 -20.79
N LEU A 134 7.79 -13.90 -19.68
CA LEU A 134 7.97 -15.34 -19.50
C LEU A 134 6.66 -16.12 -19.46
N ASN A 135 5.55 -15.50 -19.86
CA ASN A 135 4.28 -16.18 -20.13
C ASN A 135 3.71 -16.96 -18.92
N TYR A 136 3.95 -16.48 -17.68
CA TYR A 136 3.46 -17.15 -16.47
C TYR A 136 2.85 -16.20 -15.43
N VAL A 137 2.17 -16.81 -14.45
CA VAL A 137 1.68 -16.15 -13.23
C VAL A 137 2.26 -16.87 -12.01
N GLN A 138 3.00 -16.13 -11.19
CA GLN A 138 3.72 -16.62 -10.01
C GLN A 138 2.88 -16.45 -8.75
N LEU A 139 2.85 -17.48 -7.90
CA LEU A 139 2.38 -17.41 -6.53
C LEU A 139 3.58 -17.35 -5.58
N SER A 140 3.59 -16.37 -4.69
CA SER A 140 4.65 -16.19 -3.69
C SER A 140 4.04 -15.95 -2.32
N ARG A 141 4.55 -16.65 -1.31
CA ARG A 141 4.23 -16.38 0.09
C ARG A 141 5.04 -15.20 0.60
N PHE A 142 4.53 -14.60 1.66
CA PHE A 142 4.99 -13.34 2.20
C PHE A 142 5.31 -13.54 3.67
N GLU A 143 6.55 -13.32 4.05
CA GLU A 143 7.01 -13.54 5.43
C GLU A 143 7.51 -12.21 6.02
N PRO A 144 7.14 -11.88 7.26
CA PRO A 144 7.68 -10.72 7.97
C PRO A 144 9.22 -10.78 8.06
N LYS A 145 9.85 -9.61 7.92
CA LYS A 145 11.29 -9.38 8.16
C LYS A 145 11.48 -8.00 8.76
N GLY A 146 11.50 -7.91 10.09
CA GLY A 146 11.50 -6.63 10.79
C GLY A 146 10.26 -5.81 10.41
N SER A 147 10.48 -4.56 10.04
CA SER A 147 9.44 -3.64 9.57
C SER A 147 9.06 -3.82 8.08
N THR A 148 9.71 -4.74 7.36
CA THR A 148 9.43 -5.09 5.96
C THR A 148 9.10 -6.57 5.79
N PHE A 149 9.21 -7.09 4.56
CA PHE A 149 8.88 -8.47 4.20
C PHE A 149 9.92 -9.10 3.27
N LYS A 150 9.90 -10.42 3.25
CA LYS A 150 10.51 -11.25 2.20
C LYS A 150 9.43 -12.02 1.44
N ASN A 151 9.65 -12.18 0.15
CA ASN A 151 8.88 -13.03 -0.75
C ASN A 151 9.57 -14.38 -0.89
N VAL A 152 8.77 -15.43 -0.87
CA VAL A 152 9.24 -16.78 -1.19
C VAL A 152 8.36 -17.32 -2.30
N ASP A 153 8.96 -17.59 -3.47
CA ASP A 153 8.23 -18.18 -4.57
C ASP A 153 7.81 -19.60 -4.23
N GLU A 154 6.56 -19.93 -4.51
CA GLU A 154 6.04 -21.28 -4.28
C GLU A 154 5.88 -22.06 -5.58
N ARG A 155 5.10 -21.53 -6.51
CA ARG A 155 4.82 -22.18 -7.80
C ARG A 155 4.25 -21.20 -8.82
N LYS A 156 4.40 -21.55 -10.09
CA LYS A 156 3.64 -20.95 -11.19
C LYS A 156 2.24 -21.54 -11.19
N ILE A 157 1.21 -20.69 -11.22
CA ILE A 157 -0.20 -21.08 -11.17
C ILE A 157 -0.91 -20.99 -12.53
N VAL A 158 -0.26 -20.33 -13.49
CA VAL A 158 -0.59 -20.30 -14.92
C VAL A 158 0.76 -20.25 -15.64
N GLU A 159 0.96 -21.09 -16.65
CA GLU A 159 2.17 -21.11 -17.49
C GLU A 159 1.78 -21.67 -18.87
N THR A 160 2.41 -21.16 -19.91
CA THR A 160 2.22 -21.62 -21.30
C THR A 160 3.49 -21.37 -22.12
N ASP A 161 3.70 -22.18 -23.13
CA ASP A 161 4.70 -22.03 -24.18
C ASP A 161 4.24 -21.07 -25.31
N ASP A 162 2.97 -20.66 -25.30
CA ASP A 162 2.47 -19.64 -26.23
C ASP A 162 3.10 -18.27 -25.92
N HIS A 163 4.10 -17.93 -26.71
CA HIS A 163 4.82 -16.66 -26.60
C HIS A 163 3.93 -15.43 -26.82
N TRP A 164 2.71 -15.57 -27.33
CA TRP A 164 1.79 -14.44 -27.45
C TRP A 164 1.07 -14.14 -26.14
N PHE A 165 1.02 -15.05 -25.17
CA PHE A 165 0.39 -14.80 -23.88
C PHE A 165 1.19 -13.76 -23.06
N ARG A 166 0.74 -12.52 -23.03
CA ARG A 166 1.38 -11.38 -22.36
C ARG A 166 0.45 -10.79 -21.28
N PRO A 167 0.40 -11.40 -20.08
CA PRO A 167 -0.41 -10.87 -18.98
C PRO A 167 0.16 -9.52 -18.48
N VAL A 168 -0.58 -8.44 -18.70
CA VAL A 168 -0.15 -7.06 -18.39
C VAL A 168 -0.87 -6.45 -17.19
N ASN A 169 -2.02 -7.00 -16.77
CA ASN A 169 -2.70 -6.57 -15.55
C ASN A 169 -3.38 -7.71 -14.81
N ILE A 170 -3.58 -7.56 -13.51
CA ILE A 170 -4.20 -8.54 -12.62
C ILE A 170 -5.02 -7.87 -11.52
N LYS A 171 -6.23 -8.40 -11.24
CA LYS A 171 -7.12 -7.93 -10.16
C LYS A 171 -7.90 -9.07 -9.53
N ALA A 172 -8.22 -8.96 -8.24
CA ALA A 172 -9.23 -9.80 -7.60
C ALA A 172 -10.62 -9.13 -7.71
N GLY A 173 -11.64 -9.91 -8.03
CA GLY A 173 -13.01 -9.43 -8.18
C GLY A 173 -13.91 -9.62 -6.95
N PRO A 174 -15.13 -9.06 -6.96
CA PRO A 174 -16.11 -9.24 -5.89
C PRO A 174 -16.60 -10.69 -5.74
N ASP A 175 -16.49 -11.51 -6.79
CA ASP A 175 -16.78 -12.94 -6.75
C ASP A 175 -15.62 -13.78 -6.15
N GLY A 176 -14.53 -13.12 -5.75
CA GLY A 176 -13.33 -13.74 -5.21
C GLY A 176 -12.46 -14.43 -6.27
N ALA A 177 -12.78 -14.30 -7.57
CA ALA A 177 -11.92 -14.77 -8.65
C ALA A 177 -10.77 -13.81 -8.92
N VAL A 178 -9.73 -14.28 -9.61
CA VAL A 178 -8.62 -13.47 -10.09
C VAL A 178 -8.76 -13.28 -11.60
N TYR A 179 -8.69 -12.04 -12.04
CA TYR A 179 -8.82 -11.63 -13.43
C TYR A 179 -7.47 -11.17 -13.95
N ILE A 180 -7.08 -11.68 -15.12
CA ILE A 180 -5.81 -11.36 -15.78
C ILE A 180 -6.14 -10.75 -17.14
N ALA A 181 -5.65 -9.53 -17.39
CA ALA A 181 -5.70 -8.92 -18.71
C ALA A 181 -4.45 -9.30 -19.48
N ASP A 182 -4.67 -10.01 -20.57
CA ASP A 182 -3.66 -10.44 -21.52
C ASP A 182 -3.69 -9.53 -22.74
N TRP A 183 -2.55 -8.89 -23.03
CA TRP A 183 -2.37 -8.09 -24.23
C TRP A 183 -2.47 -8.95 -25.49
N TYR A 184 -2.07 -10.21 -25.41
CA TYR A 184 -1.98 -11.20 -26.47
C TYR A 184 -1.26 -10.72 -27.74
N ASP A 185 0.07 -10.65 -27.68
CA ASP A 185 0.91 -10.20 -28.79
C ASP A 185 2.33 -10.76 -28.68
N SER A 186 2.96 -11.06 -29.82
CA SER A 186 4.35 -11.51 -29.87
C SER A 186 5.35 -10.47 -29.32
N ARG A 187 5.05 -9.18 -29.43
CA ARG A 187 6.00 -8.09 -29.17
C ARG A 187 5.62 -7.24 -27.95
N LEU A 188 6.30 -7.51 -26.83
CA LEU A 188 6.23 -6.74 -25.59
C LEU A 188 7.47 -5.82 -25.44
N SER A 189 7.67 -4.87 -26.36
CA SER A 189 8.84 -3.98 -26.34
C SER A 189 8.48 -2.51 -26.47
N HIS A 190 9.51 -1.66 -26.37
CA HIS A 190 9.40 -0.24 -26.72
C HIS A 190 8.90 -0.06 -28.16
N VAL A 191 8.23 1.08 -28.38
CA VAL A 191 7.66 1.46 -29.67
C VAL A 191 8.74 1.49 -30.74
N ASP A 192 8.49 0.77 -31.83
CA ASP A 192 9.26 0.73 -33.06
C ASP A 192 8.32 1.06 -34.22
N PRO A 193 8.75 1.84 -35.22
CA PRO A 193 7.91 2.16 -36.39
C PRO A 193 7.35 0.94 -37.14
N ARG A 194 7.93 -0.25 -36.95
CA ARG A 194 7.48 -1.53 -37.52
C ARG A 194 6.46 -2.26 -36.64
N ASP A 195 6.08 -1.69 -35.51
CA ASP A 195 5.13 -2.32 -34.60
C ASP A 195 3.77 -2.52 -35.25
N THR A 196 3.36 -3.78 -35.31
CA THR A 196 2.10 -4.24 -35.89
C THR A 196 1.27 -4.93 -34.82
N TRP A 197 1.08 -4.23 -33.68
CA TRP A 197 0.38 -4.83 -32.54
C TRP A 197 -1.02 -5.30 -32.91
N HIS A 198 -1.39 -6.46 -32.41
CA HIS A 198 -2.65 -7.10 -32.69
C HIS A 198 -3.76 -6.49 -31.82
N LYS A 199 -4.59 -5.64 -32.43
CA LYS A 199 -5.53 -4.76 -31.70
C LYS A 199 -6.80 -5.44 -31.19
N SER A 200 -7.09 -6.67 -31.64
CA SER A 200 -8.37 -7.36 -31.39
C SER A 200 -8.23 -8.70 -30.68
N SER A 201 -7.00 -9.13 -30.38
CA SER A 201 -6.74 -10.46 -29.80
C SER A 201 -6.61 -10.47 -28.29
N GLY A 202 -6.57 -9.30 -27.64
CA GLY A 202 -6.47 -9.19 -26.19
C GLY A 202 -7.57 -9.97 -25.49
N ARG A 203 -7.24 -10.54 -24.33
CA ARG A 203 -8.12 -11.47 -23.61
C ARG A 203 -8.22 -11.10 -22.14
N ILE A 204 -9.34 -11.44 -21.52
CA ILE A 204 -9.49 -11.43 -20.06
C ILE A 204 -9.66 -12.88 -19.60
N TYR A 205 -8.68 -13.36 -18.83
CA TYR A 205 -8.76 -14.67 -18.18
C TYR A 205 -9.35 -14.52 -16.78
N ARG A 206 -10.20 -15.47 -16.38
CA ARG A 206 -10.76 -15.56 -15.03
C ARG A 206 -10.32 -16.85 -14.34
N LEU A 207 -9.39 -16.74 -13.40
CA LEU A 207 -8.95 -17.83 -12.52
C LEU A 207 -9.92 -17.97 -11.34
N ARG A 208 -10.52 -19.15 -11.19
CA ARG A 208 -11.48 -19.48 -10.12
C ARG A 208 -11.38 -20.95 -9.72
N VAL A 209 -12.01 -21.30 -8.59
CA VAL A 209 -12.17 -22.69 -8.18
C VAL A 209 -13.00 -23.44 -9.23
N LYS A 210 -12.53 -24.61 -9.65
CA LYS A 210 -13.26 -25.51 -10.56
C LYS A 210 -14.62 -25.86 -9.95
N ASP A 211 -15.67 -25.90 -10.77
CA ASP A 211 -17.04 -26.25 -10.35
C ASP A 211 -17.67 -25.34 -9.28
N SER A 212 -17.01 -24.23 -8.92
CA SER A 212 -17.64 -23.18 -8.11
C SER A 212 -18.77 -22.53 -8.90
N LYS A 213 -19.99 -22.57 -8.34
CA LYS A 213 -21.07 -21.72 -8.83
C LYS A 213 -20.63 -20.27 -8.62
N PRO A 214 -20.57 -19.44 -9.66
CA PRO A 214 -20.24 -18.06 -9.45
C PRO A 214 -21.33 -17.40 -8.60
N ALA A 215 -20.93 -16.71 -7.55
CA ALA A 215 -21.84 -15.95 -6.70
C ALA A 215 -22.19 -14.62 -7.38
N TYR A 216 -22.83 -14.67 -8.56
CA TYR A 216 -23.35 -13.48 -9.21
C TYR A 216 -24.75 -13.20 -8.67
N GLN A 217 -24.81 -12.57 -7.50
CA GLN A 217 -25.98 -11.78 -7.16
C GLN A 217 -25.70 -10.34 -7.58
N ASN A 218 -26.62 -9.73 -8.32
CA ASN A 218 -26.56 -8.30 -8.57
C ASN A 218 -26.57 -7.59 -7.22
N PHE A 219 -25.57 -6.75 -6.97
CA PHE A 219 -25.47 -5.95 -5.76
C PHE A 219 -25.13 -4.51 -6.14
N ASP A 220 -25.54 -3.58 -5.29
CA ASP A 220 -25.22 -2.17 -5.44
C ASP A 220 -24.93 -1.58 -4.06
N LEU A 221 -23.63 -1.44 -3.73
CA LEU A 221 -23.20 -0.95 -2.42
C LEU A 221 -23.62 0.51 -2.20
N SER A 222 -23.82 1.29 -3.26
CA SER A 222 -24.26 2.69 -3.16
C SER A 222 -25.67 2.82 -2.59
N LYS A 223 -26.51 1.78 -2.76
CA LYS A 223 -27.88 1.71 -2.26
C LYS A 223 -28.01 1.14 -0.84
N LEU A 224 -26.94 0.59 -0.27
CA LEU A 224 -26.98 0.04 1.09
C LEU A 224 -27.12 1.14 2.14
N THR A 225 -27.93 0.92 3.17
CA THR A 225 -27.96 1.80 4.36
C THR A 225 -26.61 1.77 5.09
N ASN A 226 -26.31 2.78 5.92
CA ASN A 226 -25.08 2.79 6.72
C ASN A 226 -24.96 1.54 7.61
N SER A 227 -26.07 1.08 8.19
CA SER A 227 -26.11 -0.18 8.96
C SER A 227 -25.72 -1.40 8.14
N GLN A 228 -26.11 -1.45 6.86
CA GLN A 228 -25.72 -2.54 5.95
C GLN A 228 -24.27 -2.40 5.48
N LEU A 229 -23.77 -1.18 5.26
CA LEU A 229 -22.36 -0.94 4.93
C LEU A 229 -21.43 -1.33 6.08
N ILE A 230 -21.82 -1.07 7.35
CA ILE A 230 -21.03 -1.49 8.51
C ILE A 230 -20.86 -3.02 8.52
N LYS A 231 -21.90 -3.78 8.16
CA LYS A 231 -21.79 -5.25 8.02
C LYS A 231 -20.79 -5.67 6.92
N GLN A 232 -20.59 -4.84 5.89
CA GLN A 232 -19.62 -5.16 4.85
C GLN A 232 -18.17 -5.03 5.33
N LEU A 233 -17.90 -4.33 6.44
CA LEU A 233 -16.56 -4.27 7.03
C LEU A 233 -16.09 -5.63 7.59
N GLU A 234 -17.01 -6.56 7.82
CA GLU A 234 -16.72 -7.94 8.25
C GLU A 234 -16.56 -8.92 7.07
N ASN A 235 -16.78 -8.46 5.84
CA ASN A 235 -16.79 -9.33 4.67
C ASN A 235 -15.39 -9.92 4.44
N ARG A 236 -15.28 -11.25 4.26
CA ARG A 236 -13.98 -11.92 4.02
C ARG A 236 -13.24 -11.36 2.80
N ASN A 237 -13.96 -11.04 1.72
CA ASN A 237 -13.37 -10.45 0.52
C ASN A 237 -13.09 -8.96 0.74
N LYS A 238 -11.80 -8.57 0.73
CA LYS A 238 -11.39 -7.18 0.97
C LYS A 238 -12.02 -6.17 0.02
N TRP A 239 -12.43 -6.61 -1.18
CA TRP A 239 -13.07 -5.74 -2.14
C TRP A 239 -14.33 -5.09 -1.55
N PHE A 240 -15.18 -5.85 -0.86
CA PHE A 240 -16.39 -5.31 -0.23
C PHE A 240 -16.08 -4.34 0.90
N ARG A 241 -15.05 -4.64 1.71
CA ARG A 241 -14.59 -3.73 2.78
C ARG A 241 -14.11 -2.41 2.20
N GLN A 242 -13.23 -2.45 1.20
CA GLN A 242 -12.72 -1.26 0.52
C GLN A 242 -13.82 -0.43 -0.17
N GLN A 243 -14.78 -1.09 -0.83
CA GLN A 243 -15.91 -0.39 -1.44
C GLN A 243 -16.86 0.22 -0.39
N ALA A 244 -17.05 -0.44 0.75
CA ALA A 244 -17.82 0.13 1.86
C ALA A 244 -17.15 1.39 2.43
N LEU A 245 -15.83 1.36 2.63
CA LEU A 245 -15.05 2.55 3.01
C LEU A 245 -15.19 3.70 2.01
N LEU A 246 -15.20 3.40 0.70
CA LEU A 246 -15.46 4.41 -0.33
C LEU A 246 -16.86 5.02 -0.20
N GLN A 247 -17.88 4.21 0.11
CA GLN A 247 -19.23 4.74 0.36
C GLN A 247 -19.27 5.64 1.61
N PHE A 248 -18.58 5.29 2.69
CA PHE A 248 -18.47 6.16 3.87
C PHE A 248 -17.76 7.48 3.53
N ALA A 249 -16.67 7.43 2.77
CA ALA A 249 -15.93 8.61 2.32
C ALA A 249 -16.78 9.56 1.45
N ASN A 250 -17.62 8.99 0.59
CA ASN A 250 -18.55 9.74 -0.28
C ASN A 250 -19.69 10.38 0.53
N ARG A 251 -20.25 9.65 1.51
CA ARG A 251 -21.41 10.11 2.30
C ARG A 251 -21.04 11.12 3.38
N ARG A 252 -19.89 10.93 4.04
CA ARG A 252 -19.44 11.75 5.19
C ARG A 252 -20.44 11.89 6.32
N ASP A 253 -21.28 10.88 6.48
CA ASP A 253 -22.31 10.90 7.50
C ASP A 253 -21.69 10.57 8.86
N LYS A 254 -21.55 11.59 9.72
CA LYS A 254 -20.97 11.43 11.06
C LYS A 254 -21.90 10.72 12.04
N SER A 255 -23.17 10.48 11.71
CA SER A 255 -24.11 9.75 12.58
C SER A 255 -23.67 8.31 12.84
N ILE A 256 -22.78 7.75 12.01
CA ILE A 256 -22.25 6.39 12.17
C ILE A 256 -21.11 6.30 13.21
N VAL A 257 -20.50 7.43 13.57
CA VAL A 257 -19.30 7.48 14.42
C VAL A 257 -19.50 6.82 15.78
N PRO A 258 -20.63 7.00 16.50
CA PRO A 258 -20.85 6.31 17.77
C PRO A 258 -20.78 4.78 17.61
N ARG A 259 -21.50 4.23 16.63
CA ARG A 259 -21.51 2.79 16.38
C ARG A 259 -20.14 2.24 15.95
N LEU A 260 -19.42 2.97 15.10
CA LEU A 260 -18.06 2.57 14.72
C LEU A 260 -17.07 2.70 15.88
N THR A 261 -17.30 3.63 16.81
CA THR A 261 -16.49 3.77 18.03
C THR A 261 -16.66 2.56 18.93
N ASP A 262 -17.89 2.04 19.06
CA ASP A 262 -18.12 0.80 19.80
C ASP A 262 -17.37 -0.36 19.15
N ILE A 263 -17.41 -0.48 17.82
CA ILE A 263 -16.67 -1.47 17.05
C ILE A 263 -15.15 -1.33 17.23
N LEU A 264 -14.61 -0.11 17.16
CA LEU A 264 -13.19 0.17 17.37
C LEU A 264 -12.70 -0.25 18.76
N LYS A 265 -13.59 -0.23 19.76
CA LYS A 265 -13.28 -0.67 21.13
C LYS A 265 -13.46 -2.19 21.32
N THR A 266 -14.01 -2.91 20.35
CA THR A 266 -14.16 -4.37 20.44
C THR A 266 -12.82 -5.09 20.31
N GLY A 267 -12.79 -6.37 20.70
CA GLY A 267 -11.60 -7.20 20.63
C GLY A 267 -11.28 -7.80 19.25
N ASN A 268 -12.06 -7.56 18.19
CA ASN A 268 -11.74 -8.06 16.84
C ASN A 268 -10.79 -7.08 16.12
N PRO A 269 -9.50 -7.43 15.94
CA PRO A 269 -8.50 -6.50 15.40
C PRO A 269 -8.78 -6.05 13.97
N ASP A 270 -9.23 -6.96 13.11
CA ASP A 270 -9.47 -6.69 11.70
C ASP A 270 -10.64 -5.71 11.54
N LEU A 271 -11.72 -5.97 12.28
CA LEU A 271 -12.90 -5.12 12.24
C LEU A 271 -12.64 -3.74 12.88
N ALA A 272 -11.82 -3.68 13.95
CA ALA A 272 -11.43 -2.43 14.58
C ALA A 272 -10.65 -1.51 13.63
N LEU A 273 -9.75 -2.07 12.82
CA LEU A 273 -9.01 -1.31 11.81
C LEU A 273 -9.94 -0.73 10.72
N GLU A 274 -10.87 -1.55 10.22
CA GLU A 274 -11.87 -1.10 9.25
C GLU A 274 -12.77 0.01 9.82
N ALA A 275 -13.14 -0.11 11.10
CA ALA A 275 -13.89 0.93 11.80
C ALA A 275 -13.10 2.23 11.96
N LEU A 276 -11.81 2.16 12.31
CA LEU A 276 -10.92 3.32 12.37
C LEU A 276 -10.89 4.08 11.04
N TRP A 277 -10.73 3.36 9.92
CA TRP A 277 -10.75 3.97 8.60
C TRP A 277 -12.10 4.60 8.27
N ALA A 278 -13.21 3.88 8.55
CA ALA A 278 -14.56 4.39 8.33
C ALA A 278 -14.85 5.67 9.15
N ILE A 279 -14.40 5.73 10.41
CA ILE A 279 -14.47 6.93 11.26
C ILE A 279 -13.68 8.07 10.61
N ASN A 280 -12.44 7.81 10.17
CA ASN A 280 -11.59 8.84 9.61
C ASN A 280 -12.14 9.41 8.29
N VAL A 281 -12.54 8.56 7.34
CA VAL A 281 -13.06 9.03 6.05
C VAL A 281 -14.42 9.71 6.15
N SER A 282 -15.16 9.44 7.23
CA SER A 282 -16.39 10.17 7.58
C SER A 282 -16.13 11.49 8.30
N GLY A 283 -14.87 11.86 8.54
CA GLY A 283 -14.47 13.08 9.24
C GLY A 283 -14.74 13.06 10.75
N GLY A 284 -14.78 11.86 11.34
CA GLY A 284 -15.11 11.62 12.75
C GLY A 284 -13.91 11.42 13.69
N LEU A 285 -12.68 11.28 13.18
CA LEU A 285 -11.51 10.99 14.01
C LEU A 285 -11.07 12.21 14.84
N SER A 286 -11.63 12.35 16.04
CA SER A 286 -11.25 13.35 17.05
C SER A 286 -9.97 12.97 17.80
N ASP A 287 -9.43 13.90 18.58
CA ASP A 287 -8.27 13.65 19.45
C ASP A 287 -8.57 12.59 20.52
N ASP A 288 -9.78 12.57 21.08
CA ASP A 288 -10.18 11.55 22.05
C ASP A 288 -10.22 10.14 21.43
N LEU A 289 -10.81 10.02 20.23
CA LEU A 289 -10.83 8.75 19.49
C LEU A 289 -9.43 8.33 19.04
N ALA A 290 -8.59 9.27 18.63
CA ALA A 290 -7.19 8.99 18.34
C ALA A 290 -6.45 8.52 19.59
N GLY A 291 -6.73 9.10 20.77
CA GLY A 291 -6.17 8.67 22.04
C GLY A 291 -6.53 7.22 22.39
N ILE A 292 -7.79 6.83 22.16
CA ILE A 292 -8.26 5.44 22.30
C ILE A 292 -7.53 4.52 21.32
N ALA A 293 -7.47 4.88 20.05
CA ALA A 293 -6.90 4.05 19.00
C ALA A 293 -5.37 3.89 19.11
N LEU A 294 -4.65 4.91 19.62
CA LEU A 294 -3.22 4.82 19.95
C LEU A 294 -2.93 3.83 21.09
N GLY A 295 -3.91 3.56 21.96
CA GLY A 295 -3.82 2.58 23.05
C GLY A 295 -4.39 1.20 22.71
N HIS A 296 -4.82 0.98 21.47
CA HIS A 296 -5.48 -0.27 21.07
C HIS A 296 -4.49 -1.46 21.11
N PRO A 297 -4.91 -2.68 21.51
CA PRO A 297 -4.01 -3.85 21.59
C PRO A 297 -3.45 -4.27 20.23
N ASP A 298 -4.23 -4.11 19.16
CA ASP A 298 -3.76 -4.40 17.80
C ASP A 298 -2.80 -3.34 17.25
N GLN A 299 -1.67 -3.81 16.72
CA GLN A 299 -0.62 -2.96 16.16
C GLN A 299 -1.06 -2.17 14.92
N TYR A 300 -1.95 -2.72 14.08
CA TYR A 300 -2.36 -2.05 12.84
C TYR A 300 -3.31 -0.90 13.12
N VAL A 301 -4.16 -1.01 14.15
CA VAL A 301 -4.96 0.12 14.65
C VAL A 301 -4.04 1.25 15.15
N ARG A 302 -2.97 0.93 15.90
CA ARG A 302 -1.99 1.93 16.34
C ARG A 302 -1.21 2.53 15.18
N GLU A 303 -0.67 1.71 14.27
CA GLU A 303 0.05 2.12 13.06
C GLU A 303 -0.77 3.12 12.24
N TRP A 304 -2.02 2.77 11.93
CA TRP A 304 -2.89 3.63 11.14
C TRP A 304 -3.29 4.89 11.88
N THR A 305 -3.48 4.84 13.20
CA THR A 305 -3.74 6.05 13.97
C THR A 305 -2.56 7.01 13.90
N VAL A 306 -1.33 6.52 14.07
CA VAL A 306 -0.09 7.29 13.91
C VAL A 306 0.00 7.89 12.49
N ARG A 307 -0.30 7.11 11.45
CA ARG A 307 -0.31 7.58 10.05
C ARG A 307 -1.34 8.66 9.80
N LEU A 308 -2.58 8.46 10.23
CA LEU A 308 -3.69 9.40 10.02
C LEU A 308 -3.46 10.73 10.74
N LEU A 309 -2.87 10.71 11.93
CA LEU A 309 -2.44 11.91 12.65
C LEU A 309 -1.31 12.64 11.90
N GLY A 310 -0.32 11.89 11.39
CA GLY A 310 0.78 12.45 10.58
C GLY A 310 0.34 13.03 9.24
N ASP A 311 -0.70 12.45 8.63
CA ASP A 311 -1.26 12.91 7.36
C ASP A 311 -1.85 14.32 7.45
N ARG A 312 -2.32 14.73 8.64
CA ARG A 312 -2.83 16.08 8.92
C ARG A 312 -1.72 17.14 8.96
N ARG A 313 -0.45 16.73 9.13
CA ARG A 313 0.73 17.59 9.37
C ARG A 313 0.61 18.53 10.59
N LYS A 314 -0.45 18.40 11.36
CA LYS A 314 -0.76 19.16 12.58
C LYS A 314 -1.43 18.22 13.57
N VAL A 315 -0.99 18.30 14.82
CA VAL A 315 -1.53 17.57 15.96
C VAL A 315 -1.65 18.53 17.13
N SER A 316 -2.57 18.27 18.06
CA SER A 316 -2.63 19.01 19.32
C SER A 316 -1.42 18.65 20.22
N PRO A 317 -1.06 19.51 21.19
CA PRO A 317 -0.02 19.19 22.17
C PRO A 317 -0.31 17.90 22.95
N ALA A 318 -1.59 17.63 23.25
CA ALA A 318 -2.01 16.41 23.93
C ALA A 318 -1.70 15.16 23.09
N ILE A 319 -2.04 15.18 21.79
CA ILE A 319 -1.72 14.08 20.87
C ILE A 319 -0.21 13.95 20.66
N ALA A 320 0.52 15.07 20.52
CA ALA A 320 1.97 15.03 20.40
C ALA A 320 2.62 14.34 21.62
N GLY A 321 2.14 14.65 22.84
CA GLY A 321 2.58 13.98 24.06
C GLY A 321 2.29 12.48 24.05
N ARG A 322 1.09 12.06 23.58
CA ARG A 322 0.74 10.64 23.43
C ARG A 322 1.61 9.92 22.41
N LEU A 323 1.92 10.54 21.27
CA LEU A 323 2.83 9.97 20.26
C LEU A 323 4.25 9.82 20.84
N ALA A 324 4.76 10.82 21.54
CA ALA A 324 6.08 10.71 22.18
C ALA A 324 6.10 9.60 23.25
N ALA A 325 5.06 9.49 24.08
CA ALA A 325 4.95 8.44 25.09
C ALA A 325 4.87 7.05 24.46
N LEU A 326 4.04 6.88 23.41
CA LEU A 326 3.94 5.62 22.67
C LEU A 326 5.29 5.20 22.08
N ALA A 327 6.06 6.16 21.53
CA ALA A 327 7.37 5.88 20.95
C ALA A 327 8.37 5.28 21.94
N ALA A 328 8.21 5.55 23.25
CA ALA A 328 9.08 5.00 24.28
C ALA A 328 8.74 3.54 24.65
N ILE A 329 7.50 3.10 24.42
CA ILE A 329 6.99 1.80 24.90
C ILE A 329 6.51 0.86 23.78
N GLU A 330 6.44 1.33 22.54
CA GLU A 330 5.89 0.57 21.42
C GLU A 330 6.75 -0.64 21.06
N THR A 331 6.17 -1.83 21.19
CA THR A 331 6.87 -3.10 20.96
C THR A 331 6.87 -3.53 19.49
N SER A 332 5.92 -3.05 18.68
CA SER A 332 5.83 -3.40 17.26
C SER A 332 6.77 -2.56 16.39
N VAL A 333 7.69 -3.24 15.70
CA VAL A 333 8.54 -2.65 14.64
C VAL A 333 7.72 -1.99 13.52
N ILE A 334 6.51 -2.48 13.25
CA ILE A 334 5.62 -1.93 12.23
C ILE A 334 5.15 -0.54 12.65
N VAL A 335 4.71 -0.40 13.91
CA VAL A 335 4.28 0.89 14.46
C VAL A 335 5.46 1.82 14.57
N ARG A 336 6.61 1.38 15.10
CA ARG A 336 7.84 2.21 15.19
C ARG A 336 8.30 2.74 13.82
N SER A 337 8.27 1.91 12.79
CA SER A 337 8.54 2.31 11.39
C SER A 337 7.61 3.45 10.93
N GLN A 338 6.30 3.31 11.18
CA GLN A 338 5.33 4.36 10.84
C GLN A 338 5.49 5.61 11.74
N MET A 339 5.91 5.48 12.99
CA MET A 339 6.19 6.62 13.87
C MET A 339 7.37 7.45 13.36
N ALA A 340 8.45 6.83 12.89
CA ALA A 340 9.56 7.54 12.25
C ALA A 340 9.05 8.30 11.00
N ALA A 341 8.32 7.63 10.11
CA ALA A 341 7.74 8.26 8.93
C ALA A 341 6.78 9.43 9.26
N THR A 342 5.95 9.27 10.30
CA THR A 342 5.04 10.33 10.78
C THR A 342 5.80 11.51 11.39
N ALA A 343 6.85 11.27 12.16
CA ALA A 343 7.64 12.33 12.78
C ALA A 343 8.27 13.26 11.73
N LYS A 344 8.72 12.74 10.58
CA LYS A 344 9.18 13.54 9.43
C LYS A 344 8.13 14.56 8.96
N ARG A 345 6.84 14.28 9.13
CA ARG A 345 5.72 15.14 8.68
C ARG A 345 5.28 16.18 9.71
N LEU A 346 5.76 16.11 10.95
CA LEU A 346 5.38 17.02 12.03
C LEU A 346 6.42 18.14 12.22
N ALA A 347 6.02 19.20 12.93
CA ALA A 347 6.94 20.25 13.34
C ALA A 347 8.04 19.69 14.26
N GLY A 348 9.24 20.29 14.23
CA GLY A 348 10.40 19.83 14.99
C GLY A 348 10.13 19.63 16.50
N SER A 349 9.37 20.55 17.11
CA SER A 349 8.97 20.47 18.51
C SER A 349 8.18 19.21 18.88
N PHE A 350 7.48 18.60 17.92
CA PHE A 350 6.74 17.35 18.11
C PHE A 350 7.49 16.13 17.56
N ALA A 351 8.28 16.31 16.51
CA ALA A 351 9.04 15.24 15.87
C ALA A 351 10.23 14.77 16.73
N ILE A 352 10.98 15.71 17.32
CA ILE A 352 12.21 15.40 18.07
C ILE A 352 11.94 14.48 19.27
N PRO A 353 10.90 14.70 20.12
CA PRO A 353 10.58 13.78 21.21
C PRO A 353 10.27 12.36 20.75
N ILE A 354 9.56 12.20 19.62
CA ILE A 354 9.25 10.89 19.04
C ILE A 354 10.55 10.17 18.64
N ILE A 355 11.40 10.83 17.84
CA ILE A 355 12.66 10.25 17.38
C ILE A 355 13.62 9.94 18.53
N LYS A 356 13.74 10.85 19.50
CA LYS A 356 14.57 10.64 20.69
C LYS A 356 14.14 9.38 21.45
N ASN A 357 12.84 9.17 21.60
CA ASN A 357 12.32 7.99 22.29
C ASN A 357 12.50 6.71 21.47
N LEU A 358 12.33 6.75 20.15
CA LEU A 358 12.63 5.62 19.28
C LEU A 358 14.10 5.17 19.41
N ILE A 359 15.05 6.10 19.36
CA ILE A 359 16.50 5.81 19.46
C ILE A 359 16.88 5.35 20.87
N LYS A 360 16.30 5.97 21.92
CA LYS A 360 16.70 5.72 23.30
C LYS A 360 16.20 4.38 23.84
N TYR A 361 15.00 3.97 23.46
CA TYR A 361 14.30 2.86 24.11
C TYR A 361 14.22 1.58 23.26
N HIS A 362 14.64 1.62 22.00
CA HIS A 362 14.60 0.47 21.09
C HIS A 362 15.95 0.26 20.40
N ASP A 363 16.36 -1.00 20.28
CA ASP A 363 17.49 -1.39 19.44
C ASP A 363 16.98 -1.85 18.07
N ASP A 364 16.74 -0.88 17.19
CA ASP A 364 16.32 -1.12 15.81
C ASP A 364 17.51 -1.09 14.83
N SER A 365 18.75 -1.21 15.31
CA SER A 365 19.97 -1.08 14.49
C SER A 365 20.05 -2.11 13.34
N ASN A 366 19.45 -3.27 13.52
CA ASN A 366 19.37 -4.35 12.53
C ASN A 366 18.04 -4.40 11.78
N ASP A 367 17.09 -3.51 12.05
CA ASP A 367 15.85 -3.44 11.28
C ASP A 367 16.13 -2.92 9.86
N PRO A 368 15.50 -3.50 8.81
CA PRO A 368 15.78 -3.09 7.44
C PRO A 368 15.42 -1.65 7.09
N ASP A 369 14.38 -1.07 7.71
CA ASP A 369 13.86 0.24 7.30
C ASP A 369 14.03 1.33 8.37
N ILE A 370 13.87 1.00 9.65
CA ILE A 370 13.79 2.00 10.74
C ILE A 370 15.01 2.92 10.81
N PRO A 371 16.27 2.46 10.70
CA PRO A 371 17.44 3.34 10.78
C PRO A 371 17.40 4.48 9.74
N LEU A 372 17.05 4.17 8.49
CA LEU A 372 16.95 5.17 7.43
C LEU A 372 15.74 6.08 7.60
N LEU A 373 14.60 5.55 8.06
CA LEU A 373 13.43 6.38 8.36
C LEU A 373 13.71 7.38 9.49
N ILE A 374 14.48 6.99 10.50
CA ILE A 374 14.96 7.88 11.57
C ILE A 374 15.91 8.93 10.99
N TRP A 375 16.91 8.51 10.21
CA TRP A 375 17.86 9.43 9.55
C TRP A 375 17.14 10.50 8.73
N TRP A 376 16.24 10.10 7.82
CA TRP A 376 15.47 11.03 6.99
C TRP A 376 14.52 11.92 7.78
N THR A 377 14.14 11.50 8.99
CA THR A 377 13.40 12.38 9.89
C THR A 377 14.31 13.44 10.46
N ILE A 378 15.45 13.06 11.04
CA ILE A 378 16.43 13.98 11.64
C ILE A 378 16.86 15.02 10.61
N GLU A 379 17.26 14.57 9.42
CA GLU A 379 17.70 15.44 8.32
C GLU A 379 16.63 16.48 7.95
N SER A 380 15.34 16.09 7.93
CA SER A 380 14.25 17.02 7.63
C SER A 380 13.97 18.08 8.71
N LYS A 381 14.62 18.00 9.87
CA LYS A 381 14.48 18.93 11.00
C LYS A 381 15.75 19.76 11.26
N SER A 382 16.82 19.49 10.52
CA SER A 382 18.10 20.20 10.59
C SER A 382 18.05 21.60 9.97
#